data_AF-A0A957CJ87-F1
#
_entry.id   AF-A0A957CJ87-F1
#
_cell.length_a   1.000
_cell.length_b   1.000
_cell.length_c   1.000
_cell.angle_alpha   90.00
_cell.angle_beta   90.00
_cell.angle_gamma   90.00
#
_symmetry.space_group_name_H-M   'P 1'
#
loop_
_entity.id
_entity.type
_entity.pdbx_description
1 polymer ?
#
loop_
_entity_poly.entity_id
_entity_poly.type
_entity_poly.pdbx_seq_one_letter_code
_entity_poly.pdbx_strand_id
1 'polypeptide(L)'
;MTFNGSGRIRDNGGTGILISSAAGAVTVADFFSGASVNGIDIQGGSGTVLVSAGTINNSTGTAFNVNGGSGTIIYTGGIGNTAGRAVLIENRTGGSVTFNGGTITESGLGILLQNNSGGTTNFAGTLTLSTGTNAAFTATSGGTLHVTGSSNTINTTTGTALSVANTTIGASGIRFQSVSANGAAKGIVLNNTGSSGGFTLTGSGTTDGSGGTLQNITDRGIELIDTQNVSISNMNLTNAATTQDVATTSATCTDEPAGTNTGCNAPVQMVNATNITLTNLSINGSVQHGINGNNVNG
;
A
#
# COMPACT_ATOMS: atom_id res chain seq x y z
N MET A 1 -24.93 19.68 -2.15
CA MET A 1 -24.30 20.78 -2.92
C MET A 1 -23.70 20.20 -4.17
N THR A 2 -23.91 20.83 -5.31
CA THR A 2 -23.58 20.23 -6.61
C THR A 2 -22.95 21.29 -7.52
N PHE A 3 -21.73 21.04 -7.97
CA PHE A 3 -21.02 21.88 -8.94
C PHE A 3 -21.03 21.17 -10.30
N ASN A 4 -22.09 21.39 -11.08
CA ASN A 4 -22.37 20.71 -12.35
C ASN A 4 -22.20 21.60 -13.60
N GLY A 5 -21.60 22.79 -13.45
CA GLY A 5 -21.34 23.65 -14.61
C GLY A 5 -20.35 23.00 -15.57
N SER A 6 -20.45 23.26 -16.87
CA SER A 6 -19.50 22.79 -17.90
C SER A 6 -18.08 23.37 -17.76
N GLY A 7 -17.81 24.10 -16.67
CA GLY A 7 -16.53 24.72 -16.36
C GLY A 7 -15.74 23.90 -15.35
N ARG A 8 -14.45 23.73 -15.63
CA ARG A 8 -13.47 23.12 -14.73
C ARG A 8 -13.13 24.05 -13.57
N ILE A 9 -13.24 23.57 -12.32
CA ILE A 9 -12.64 24.27 -11.17
C ILE A 9 -11.12 24.19 -11.31
N ARG A 10 -10.43 25.34 -11.31
CA ARG A 10 -8.96 25.41 -11.33
C ARG A 10 -8.46 26.07 -10.07
N ASP A 11 -7.59 25.38 -9.35
CA ASP A 11 -6.84 25.93 -8.23
C ASP A 11 -5.33 25.93 -8.51
N ASN A 12 -4.65 27.02 -8.15
CA ASN A 12 -3.21 27.22 -8.29
C ASN A 12 -2.56 27.71 -6.97
N GLY A 13 -3.24 27.59 -5.82
CA GLY A 13 -2.68 28.04 -4.53
C GLY A 13 -3.55 27.67 -3.34
N GLY A 14 -2.93 27.39 -2.18
CA GLY A 14 -3.67 26.93 -1.00
C GLY A 14 -4.16 25.49 -1.14
N THR A 15 -5.31 25.19 -0.53
CA THR A 15 -6.00 23.91 -0.68
C THR A 15 -7.03 24.00 -1.79
N GLY A 16 -7.01 23.08 -2.75
CA GLY A 16 -7.85 23.19 -3.94
C GLY A 16 -9.34 22.98 -3.68
N ILE A 17 -9.70 21.91 -2.97
CA ILE A 17 -11.07 21.69 -2.46
C ILE A 17 -10.98 21.34 -0.98
N LEU A 18 -11.71 22.08 -0.14
CA LEU A 18 -11.92 21.73 1.27
C LEU A 18 -13.39 21.38 1.50
N ILE A 19 -13.64 20.19 2.04
CA ILE A 19 -14.97 19.74 2.47
C ILE A 19 -14.88 19.39 3.95
N SER A 20 -15.62 20.10 4.80
CA SER A 20 -15.64 19.85 6.24
C SER A 20 -17.02 19.42 6.72
N SER A 21 -17.08 18.32 7.46
CA SER A 21 -18.26 17.81 8.18
C SER A 21 -19.54 17.71 7.33
N ALA A 22 -19.39 17.37 6.05
CA ALA A 22 -20.54 17.25 5.15
C ALA A 22 -21.47 16.12 5.59
N ALA A 23 -22.71 16.46 5.96
CA ALA A 23 -23.77 15.50 6.27
C ALA A 23 -24.61 15.13 5.02
N GLY A 24 -24.75 16.06 4.07
CA GLY A 24 -25.44 15.87 2.79
C GLY A 24 -24.47 15.56 1.64
N ALA A 25 -25.02 15.22 0.47
CA ALA A 25 -24.21 14.91 -0.70
C ALA A 25 -23.47 16.15 -1.24
N VAL A 26 -22.20 15.96 -1.59
CA VAL A 26 -21.36 16.93 -2.32
C VAL A 26 -20.93 16.28 -3.63
N THR A 27 -21.22 16.94 -4.75
CA THR A 27 -20.79 16.48 -6.09
C THR A 27 -19.99 17.56 -6.79
N VAL A 28 -18.82 17.18 -7.31
CA VAL A 28 -17.94 18.01 -8.13
C VAL A 28 -17.74 17.31 -9.47
N ALA A 29 -18.16 17.94 -10.56
CA ALA A 29 -18.11 17.32 -11.88
C ALA A 29 -16.69 17.21 -12.44
N ASP A 30 -15.90 18.27 -12.37
CA ASP A 30 -14.52 18.32 -12.88
C ASP A 30 -13.65 19.30 -12.06
N PHE A 31 -12.39 18.94 -11.85
CA PHE A 31 -11.45 19.65 -10.99
C PHE A 31 -10.02 19.54 -11.51
N PHE A 32 -9.25 20.61 -11.39
CA PHE A 32 -7.81 20.58 -11.57
C PHE A 32 -7.10 21.34 -10.45
N SER A 33 -6.08 20.70 -9.90
CA SER A 33 -5.29 21.27 -8.80
C SER A 33 -3.81 21.28 -9.14
N GLY A 34 -3.20 22.46 -9.00
CA GLY A 34 -1.78 22.64 -8.71
C GLY A 34 -1.56 23.18 -7.30
N ALA A 35 -2.37 22.75 -6.34
CA ALA A 35 -2.47 23.32 -4.99
C ALA A 35 -1.12 23.41 -4.26
N SER A 36 -0.88 24.51 -3.55
CA SER A 36 0.33 24.65 -2.74
C SER A 36 0.21 23.99 -1.35
N VAL A 37 -0.95 23.42 -1.00
CA VAL A 37 -1.17 22.63 0.22
C VAL A 37 -1.77 21.28 -0.18
N ASN A 38 -3.08 21.08 0.00
CA ASN A 38 -3.76 19.85 -0.35
C ASN A 38 -4.53 20.01 -1.66
N GLY A 39 -4.56 18.98 -2.50
CA GLY A 39 -5.38 19.01 -3.71
C GLY A 39 -6.87 18.98 -3.36
N ILE A 40 -7.28 17.89 -2.72
CA ILE A 40 -8.60 17.73 -2.10
C ILE A 40 -8.38 17.38 -0.63
N ASP A 41 -9.10 18.07 0.25
CA ASP A 41 -9.05 17.91 1.69
C ASP A 41 -10.46 17.69 2.25
N ILE A 42 -10.69 16.52 2.84
CA ILE A 42 -11.98 16.13 3.41
C ILE A 42 -11.81 15.88 4.90
N GLN A 43 -12.52 16.67 5.71
CA GLN A 43 -12.41 16.69 7.17
C GLN A 43 -13.74 16.24 7.79
N GLY A 44 -13.88 14.94 8.07
CA GLY A 44 -15.08 14.33 8.65
C GLY A 44 -16.29 14.26 7.72
N GLY A 45 -17.47 13.99 8.30
CA GLY A 45 -18.75 13.92 7.59
C GLY A 45 -19.30 12.51 7.37
N SER A 46 -20.62 12.44 7.21
CA SER A 46 -21.38 11.19 6.96
C SER A 46 -22.03 11.17 5.57
N GLY A 47 -22.04 12.30 4.87
CA GLY A 47 -22.61 12.43 3.54
C GLY A 47 -21.71 11.85 2.45
N THR A 48 -22.29 11.71 1.26
CA THR A 48 -21.53 11.26 0.08
C THR A 48 -20.73 12.42 -0.52
N VAL A 49 -19.44 12.20 -0.78
CA VAL A 49 -18.62 13.09 -1.61
C VAL A 49 -18.30 12.37 -2.91
N LEU A 50 -18.70 12.95 -4.03
CA LEU A 50 -18.40 12.44 -5.37
C LEU A 50 -17.63 13.50 -6.15
N VAL A 51 -16.42 13.17 -6.57
CA VAL A 51 -15.63 13.97 -7.50
C VAL A 51 -15.50 13.14 -8.79
N SER A 52 -16.35 13.48 -9.77
CA SER A 52 -16.67 12.67 -10.95
C SER A 52 -15.63 12.73 -12.07
N ALA A 53 -14.74 13.71 -12.05
CA ALA A 53 -13.59 13.81 -12.93
C ALA A 53 -12.54 14.76 -12.31
N GLY A 54 -11.41 14.90 -13.01
CA GLY A 54 -10.38 15.87 -12.68
C GLY A 54 -9.00 15.27 -12.48
N THR A 55 -7.98 16.12 -12.34
CA THR A 55 -6.61 15.70 -12.06
C THR A 55 -5.98 16.58 -11.00
N ILE A 56 -5.41 15.95 -9.99
CA ILE A 56 -4.56 16.63 -9.00
C ILE A 56 -3.12 16.41 -9.43
N ASN A 57 -2.35 17.49 -9.62
CA ASN A 57 -0.96 17.40 -10.04
C ASN A 57 -0.05 18.21 -9.12
N ASN A 58 0.99 17.55 -8.61
CA ASN A 58 2.13 18.16 -7.92
C ASN A 58 1.73 19.10 -6.77
N SER A 59 0.79 18.67 -5.95
CA SER A 59 0.51 19.38 -4.70
C SER A 59 1.74 19.39 -3.80
N THR A 60 2.11 20.52 -3.19
CA THR A 60 3.28 20.50 -2.29
C THR A 60 3.02 19.72 -1.00
N GLY A 61 1.77 19.69 -0.54
CA GLY A 61 1.26 18.82 0.52
C GLY A 61 0.60 17.56 -0.03
N THR A 62 -0.42 17.04 0.67
CA THR A 62 -1.10 15.80 0.30
C THR A 62 -2.07 16.06 -0.85
N ALA A 63 -1.95 15.33 -1.96
CA ALA A 63 -2.83 15.50 -3.10
C ALA A 63 -4.30 15.16 -2.75
N PHE A 64 -4.56 14.02 -2.11
CA PHE A 64 -5.90 13.65 -1.64
C PHE A 64 -5.86 13.28 -0.16
N ASN A 65 -6.42 14.15 0.68
CA ASN A 65 -6.45 14.00 2.13
C ASN A 65 -7.87 13.72 2.63
N VAL A 66 -8.01 12.70 3.47
CA VAL A 66 -9.24 12.39 4.20
C VAL A 66 -8.90 12.16 5.67
N ASN A 67 -9.46 12.97 6.55
CA ASN A 67 -9.31 12.83 7.99
C ASN A 67 -10.69 12.71 8.64
N GLY A 68 -11.01 11.52 9.15
CA GLY A 68 -12.25 11.23 9.85
C GLY A 68 -13.43 10.86 8.95
N GLY A 69 -14.60 10.80 9.58
CA GLY A 69 -15.89 10.60 8.92
C GLY A 69 -16.27 9.13 8.70
N SER A 70 -17.51 8.97 8.26
CA SER A 70 -18.17 7.68 7.98
C SER A 70 -18.94 7.68 6.66
N GLY A 71 -18.87 8.78 5.89
CA GLY A 71 -19.52 8.91 4.60
C GLY A 71 -18.81 8.17 3.47
N THR A 72 -19.47 8.12 2.31
CA THR A 72 -18.94 7.52 1.08
C THR A 72 -18.22 8.57 0.25
N ILE A 73 -16.96 8.33 -0.07
CA ILE A 73 -16.12 9.22 -0.89
C ILE A 73 -15.74 8.47 -2.16
N ILE A 74 -15.97 9.08 -3.31
CA ILE A 74 -15.63 8.54 -4.62
C ILE A 74 -14.85 9.60 -5.39
N TYR A 75 -13.65 9.23 -5.83
CA TYR A 75 -12.84 10.03 -6.74
C TYR A 75 -12.46 9.21 -7.96
N THR A 76 -12.82 9.68 -9.15
CA THR A 76 -12.55 8.99 -10.41
C THR A 76 -11.30 9.53 -11.14
N GLY A 77 -10.82 10.70 -10.70
CA GLY A 77 -9.73 11.42 -11.34
C GLY A 77 -8.34 10.85 -11.07
N GLY A 78 -7.36 11.31 -11.85
CA GLY A 78 -5.95 10.94 -11.68
C GLY A 78 -5.25 11.78 -10.61
N ILE A 79 -4.25 11.19 -9.94
CA ILE A 79 -3.40 11.88 -8.97
C ILE A 79 -1.95 11.77 -9.43
N GLY A 80 -1.27 12.90 -9.52
CA GLY A 80 0.18 12.98 -9.63
C GLY A 80 0.74 13.75 -8.43
N ASN A 81 1.67 13.17 -7.67
CA ASN A 81 2.40 13.94 -6.67
C ASN A 81 3.87 13.52 -6.57
N THR A 82 4.75 14.49 -6.44
CA THR A 82 6.21 14.31 -6.41
C THR A 82 6.86 14.92 -5.17
N ALA A 83 6.10 15.70 -4.38
CA ALA A 83 6.59 16.39 -3.19
C ALA A 83 5.98 15.80 -1.91
N GLY A 84 4.66 15.87 -1.78
CA GLY A 84 3.92 15.34 -0.63
C GLY A 84 3.45 13.90 -0.85
N ARG A 85 2.37 13.51 -0.14
CA ARG A 85 1.71 12.22 -0.35
C ARG A 85 0.71 12.31 -1.49
N ALA A 86 0.54 11.25 -2.28
CA ALA A 86 -0.59 11.15 -3.20
C ALA A 86 -1.90 11.02 -2.42
N VAL A 87 -1.91 10.17 -1.39
CA VAL A 87 -3.10 9.87 -0.60
C VAL A 87 -2.74 9.77 0.88
N LEU A 88 -3.51 10.46 1.71
CA LEU A 88 -3.57 10.27 3.15
C LEU A 88 -5.03 10.00 3.54
N ILE A 89 -5.28 8.85 4.17
CA ILE A 89 -6.60 8.51 4.71
C ILE A 89 -6.42 8.11 6.16
N GLU A 90 -7.01 8.89 7.06
CA GLU A 90 -6.85 8.66 8.48
C GLU A 90 -8.12 8.85 9.30
N ASN A 91 -8.13 8.24 10.49
CA ASN A 91 -9.14 8.42 11.53
C ASN A 91 -10.58 8.08 11.10
N ARG A 92 -10.76 7.27 10.04
CA ARG A 92 -12.09 6.87 9.58
C ARG A 92 -12.75 5.89 10.54
N THR A 93 -14.07 6.04 10.65
CA THR A 93 -14.92 5.22 11.54
C THR A 93 -15.92 4.36 10.76
N GLY A 94 -16.07 4.58 9.46
CA GLY A 94 -17.00 3.83 8.61
C GLY A 94 -16.99 4.28 7.16
N GLY A 95 -18.01 3.88 6.40
CA GLY A 95 -18.20 4.25 5.00
C GLY A 95 -17.08 3.72 4.09
N SER A 96 -16.85 4.41 2.97
CA SER A 96 -15.79 4.01 2.03
C SER A 96 -15.07 5.20 1.40
N VAL A 97 -13.83 4.97 0.96
CA VAL A 97 -13.09 5.87 0.05
C VAL A 97 -12.70 5.05 -1.18
N THR A 98 -13.17 5.46 -2.35
CA THR A 98 -12.98 4.71 -3.59
C THR A 98 -12.29 5.58 -4.64
N PHE A 99 -11.10 5.16 -5.07
CA PHE A 99 -10.39 5.67 -6.23
C PHE A 99 -10.78 4.86 -7.47
N ASN A 100 -11.74 5.37 -8.23
CA ASN A 100 -12.48 4.64 -9.25
C ASN A 100 -11.93 4.87 -10.67
N GLY A 101 -10.75 4.30 -10.95
CA GLY A 101 -10.22 4.16 -12.31
C GLY A 101 -9.10 5.12 -12.70
N GLY A 102 -8.98 6.29 -12.06
CA GLY A 102 -7.85 7.20 -12.29
C GLY A 102 -6.51 6.59 -11.87
N THR A 103 -5.45 6.87 -12.64
CA THR A 103 -4.08 6.49 -12.28
C THR A 103 -3.56 7.38 -11.16
N ILE A 104 -2.90 6.77 -10.17
CA ILE A 104 -2.15 7.46 -9.12
C ILE A 104 -0.66 7.26 -9.38
N THR A 105 0.03 8.34 -9.71
CA THR A 105 1.49 8.40 -9.88
C THR A 105 2.10 9.18 -8.73
N GLU A 106 3.06 8.58 -8.04
CA GLU A 106 3.58 9.12 -6.78
C GLU A 106 5.10 8.91 -6.70
N SER A 107 5.85 9.97 -6.37
CA SER A 107 7.31 9.87 -6.14
C SER A 107 7.83 10.69 -4.96
N GLY A 108 6.95 11.30 -4.17
CA GLY A 108 7.26 12.03 -2.96
C GLY A 108 7.21 11.12 -1.72
N LEU A 109 6.15 11.27 -0.92
CA LEU A 109 6.02 10.63 0.40
C LEU A 109 5.18 9.35 0.39
N GLY A 110 4.63 8.94 -0.75
CA GLY A 110 3.86 7.70 -0.88
C GLY A 110 2.38 7.82 -0.52
N ILE A 111 1.74 6.68 -0.29
CA ILE A 111 0.35 6.53 0.16
C ILE A 111 0.35 6.07 1.62
N LEU A 112 -0.47 6.71 2.46
CA LEU A 112 -0.62 6.35 3.87
C LEU A 112 -2.10 6.20 4.26
N LEU A 113 -2.43 5.05 4.82
CA LEU A 113 -3.70 4.78 5.48
C LEU A 113 -3.40 4.47 6.94
N GLN A 114 -3.89 5.27 7.88
CA GLN A 114 -3.58 5.09 9.29
C GLN A 114 -4.77 5.33 10.23
N ASN A 115 -4.83 4.63 11.35
CA ASN A 115 -5.82 4.87 12.41
C ASN A 115 -7.29 4.78 11.92
N ASN A 116 -7.56 3.97 10.89
CA ASN A 116 -8.88 3.81 10.33
C ASN A 116 -9.61 2.69 11.08
N SER A 117 -10.21 2.99 12.23
CA SER A 117 -10.95 2.01 13.04
C SER A 117 -12.07 1.28 12.29
N GLY A 118 -12.59 1.87 11.20
CA GLY A 118 -13.57 1.26 10.33
C GLY A 118 -13.56 1.83 8.91
N GLY A 119 -14.45 1.30 8.08
CA GLY A 119 -14.61 1.69 6.69
C GLY A 119 -13.67 0.97 5.72
N THR A 120 -13.92 1.19 4.43
CA THR A 120 -13.23 0.50 3.34
C THR A 120 -12.52 1.48 2.43
N THR A 121 -11.24 1.25 2.15
CA THR A 121 -10.53 1.97 1.08
C THR A 121 -10.34 1.05 -0.12
N ASN A 122 -10.70 1.53 -1.30
CA ASN A 122 -10.60 0.79 -2.55
C ASN A 122 -9.80 1.57 -3.60
N PHE A 123 -8.69 1.00 -4.06
CA PHE A 123 -7.94 1.47 -5.21
C PHE A 123 -8.27 0.60 -6.42
N ALA A 124 -9.19 1.07 -7.27
CA ALA A 124 -9.62 0.34 -8.46
C ALA A 124 -8.81 0.72 -9.72
N GLY A 125 -8.19 1.90 -9.73
CA GLY A 125 -7.28 2.34 -10.79
C GLY A 125 -5.86 1.77 -10.65
N THR A 126 -4.95 2.29 -11.48
CA THR A 126 -3.53 1.91 -11.48
C THR A 126 -2.74 2.74 -10.46
N LEU A 127 -1.88 2.09 -9.68
CA LEU A 127 -0.89 2.71 -8.81
C LEU A 127 0.51 2.59 -9.44
N THR A 128 1.19 3.70 -9.63
CA THR A 128 2.60 3.75 -10.07
C THR A 128 3.38 4.53 -9.03
N LEU A 129 3.97 3.81 -8.08
CA LEU A 129 4.62 4.41 -6.91
C LEU A 129 6.13 4.24 -7.01
N SER A 130 6.86 5.36 -7.03
CA SER A 130 8.32 5.39 -7.16
C SER A 130 8.94 6.32 -6.12
N THR A 131 8.95 5.92 -4.85
CA THR A 131 9.49 6.75 -3.75
C THR A 131 10.98 6.46 -3.50
N GLY A 132 11.64 7.38 -2.80
CA GLY A 132 13.02 7.18 -2.34
C GLY A 132 13.08 6.45 -1.00
N THR A 133 13.44 7.21 0.04
CA THR A 133 13.61 6.73 1.42
C THR A 133 12.29 6.52 2.16
N ASN A 134 11.19 7.08 1.64
CA ASN A 134 9.86 6.91 2.22
C ASN A 134 9.22 5.61 1.74
N ALA A 135 8.40 5.00 2.60
CA ALA A 135 7.59 3.88 2.18
C ALA A 135 6.60 4.30 1.08
N ALA A 136 6.48 3.50 0.02
CA ALA A 136 5.63 3.85 -1.11
C ALA A 136 4.15 3.64 -0.80
N PHE A 137 3.81 2.54 -0.13
CA PHE A 137 2.44 2.24 0.29
C PHE A 137 2.44 1.70 1.72
N THR A 138 1.79 2.42 2.63
CA THR A 138 1.62 2.01 4.04
C THR A 138 0.15 2.02 4.42
N ALA A 139 -0.36 0.86 4.86
CA ALA A 139 -1.64 0.73 5.54
C ALA A 139 -1.41 0.16 6.93
N THR A 140 -1.66 0.97 7.96
CA THR A 140 -1.47 0.61 9.35
C THR A 140 -2.74 0.89 10.15
N SER A 141 -3.13 -0.05 11.00
CA SER A 141 -4.18 0.17 12.01
C SER A 141 -5.61 0.39 11.46
N GLY A 142 -6.26 -0.73 11.13
CA GLY A 142 -7.71 -0.90 11.03
C GLY A 142 -8.31 -0.80 9.62
N GLY A 143 -9.62 -1.04 9.55
CA GLY A 143 -10.40 -0.91 8.31
C GLY A 143 -10.16 -2.05 7.33
N THR A 144 -10.74 -1.90 6.14
CA THR A 144 -10.60 -2.85 5.04
C THR A 144 -9.94 -2.20 3.83
N LEU A 145 -8.95 -2.86 3.24
CA LEU A 145 -8.23 -2.40 2.06
C LEU A 145 -8.45 -3.33 0.88
N HIS A 146 -8.67 -2.73 -0.29
CA HIS A 146 -8.64 -3.37 -1.60
C HIS A 146 -7.73 -2.59 -2.55
N VAL A 147 -6.93 -3.32 -3.33
CA VAL A 147 -6.13 -2.77 -4.43
C VAL A 147 -6.34 -3.69 -5.62
N THR A 148 -7.24 -3.32 -6.52
CA THR A 148 -7.75 -4.25 -7.56
C THR A 148 -7.25 -3.92 -8.96
N GLY A 149 -6.55 -2.80 -9.16
CA GLY A 149 -5.86 -2.50 -10.42
C GLY A 149 -4.93 -3.64 -10.85
N SER A 150 -4.78 -3.87 -12.16
CA SER A 150 -3.98 -5.02 -12.64
C SER A 150 -2.51 -4.74 -12.81
N SER A 151 -2.15 -3.48 -12.99
CA SER A 151 -0.81 -3.06 -13.39
C SER A 151 -0.17 -2.17 -12.32
N ASN A 152 -0.53 -2.39 -11.06
CA ASN A 152 0.05 -1.64 -9.96
C ASN A 152 1.53 -1.98 -9.81
N THR A 153 2.36 -0.97 -9.65
CA THR A 153 3.82 -1.11 -9.54
C THR A 153 4.35 -0.28 -8.38
N ILE A 154 5.33 -0.83 -7.68
CA ILE A 154 6.09 -0.12 -6.65
C ILE A 154 7.58 -0.26 -6.95
N ASN A 155 8.31 0.86 -6.83
CA ASN A 155 9.76 0.90 -6.83
C ASN A 155 10.25 1.83 -5.72
N THR A 156 11.05 1.33 -4.80
CA THR A 156 11.66 2.15 -3.74
C THR A 156 13.17 2.04 -3.70
N THR A 157 13.83 2.98 -3.03
CA THR A 157 15.22 2.81 -2.62
C THR A 157 15.26 2.18 -1.22
N THR A 158 15.57 2.96 -0.19
CA THR A 158 15.69 2.48 1.20
C THR A 158 14.36 2.49 1.96
N GLY A 159 13.30 3.04 1.38
CA GLY A 159 11.95 2.94 1.94
C GLY A 159 11.36 1.54 1.74
N THR A 160 10.58 1.06 2.70
CA THR A 160 9.79 -0.18 2.53
C THR A 160 8.81 -0.02 1.37
N ALA A 161 8.80 -0.96 0.43
CA ALA A 161 7.98 -0.85 -0.75
C ALA A 161 6.48 -0.95 -0.41
N LEU A 162 6.09 -2.01 0.29
CA LEU A 162 4.69 -2.24 0.67
C LEU A 162 4.62 -2.68 2.13
N SER A 163 3.80 -1.99 2.92
CA SER A 163 3.49 -2.39 4.30
C SER A 163 1.98 -2.39 4.52
N VAL A 164 1.41 -3.57 4.79
CA VAL A 164 0.03 -3.76 5.24
C VAL A 164 0.08 -4.44 6.60
N ALA A 165 -0.13 -3.67 7.65
CA ALA A 165 -0.04 -4.14 9.03
C ALA A 165 -1.32 -3.81 9.81
N ASN A 166 -1.86 -4.77 10.54
CA ASN A 166 -3.08 -4.60 11.34
C ASN A 166 -4.26 -4.03 10.53
N THR A 167 -4.36 -4.37 9.25
CA THR A 167 -5.36 -3.87 8.30
C THR A 167 -5.97 -5.06 7.59
N THR A 168 -7.31 -5.15 7.54
CA THR A 168 -7.95 -6.29 6.87
C THR A 168 -7.80 -6.17 5.35
N ILE A 169 -7.22 -7.18 4.72
CA ILE A 169 -7.33 -7.34 3.27
C ILE A 169 -8.72 -7.88 2.97
N GLY A 170 -9.55 -7.10 2.27
CA GLY A 170 -10.91 -7.51 1.94
C GLY A 170 -10.94 -8.57 0.85
N ALA A 171 -12.10 -9.20 0.63
CA ALA A 171 -12.24 -10.38 -0.24
C ALA A 171 -11.74 -10.20 -1.70
N SER A 172 -11.79 -8.98 -2.25
CA SER A 172 -11.24 -8.69 -3.59
C SER A 172 -9.71 -8.66 -3.64
N GLY A 173 -9.04 -8.72 -2.49
CA GLY A 173 -7.60 -8.79 -2.34
C GLY A 173 -6.85 -7.49 -2.61
N ILE A 174 -5.54 -7.61 -2.53
CA ILE A 174 -4.56 -6.62 -2.96
C ILE A 174 -3.75 -7.25 -4.08
N ARG A 175 -3.60 -6.53 -5.20
CA ARG A 175 -2.87 -7.01 -6.36
C ARG A 175 -1.85 -6.01 -6.85
N PHE A 176 -0.64 -6.49 -7.05
CA PHE A 176 0.44 -5.76 -7.72
C PHE A 176 0.99 -6.60 -8.88
N GLN A 177 1.42 -5.92 -9.93
CA GLN A 177 2.19 -6.56 -10.99
C GLN A 177 3.65 -6.70 -10.57
N SER A 178 4.25 -5.63 -10.06
CA SER A 178 5.63 -5.65 -9.57
C SER A 178 5.83 -4.83 -8.31
N VAL A 179 6.75 -5.29 -7.46
CA VAL A 179 7.19 -4.60 -6.26
C VAL A 179 8.71 -4.72 -6.15
N SER A 180 9.41 -3.60 -6.13
CA SER A 180 10.87 -3.52 -6.07
C SER A 180 11.33 -2.59 -4.95
N ALA A 181 12.47 -2.93 -4.33
CA ALA A 181 13.15 -2.12 -3.31
C ALA A 181 14.65 -2.38 -3.35
N ASN A 182 15.48 -1.36 -3.06
CA ASN A 182 16.94 -1.50 -3.00
C ASN A 182 17.53 -0.79 -1.79
N GLY A 183 17.85 -1.55 -0.74
CA GLY A 183 18.47 -1.03 0.48
C GLY A 183 17.50 -0.79 1.65
N ALA A 184 16.26 -1.27 1.56
CA ALA A 184 15.28 -1.13 2.64
C ALA A 184 15.53 -2.12 3.78
N ALA A 185 14.98 -1.85 4.97
CA ALA A 185 15.02 -2.82 6.07
C ALA A 185 14.11 -4.03 5.78
N LYS A 186 12.89 -3.76 5.30
CA LYS A 186 11.95 -4.77 4.79
C LYS A 186 11.41 -4.36 3.43
N GLY A 187 11.17 -5.32 2.55
CA GLY A 187 10.62 -5.07 1.21
C GLY A 187 9.09 -5.05 1.19
N ILE A 188 8.49 -6.22 1.40
CA ILE A 188 7.04 -6.44 1.50
C ILE A 188 6.71 -6.89 2.91
N VAL A 189 5.74 -6.23 3.56
CA VAL A 189 5.25 -6.59 4.89
C VAL A 189 3.74 -6.82 4.83
N LEU A 190 3.33 -8.04 5.16
CA LEU A 190 1.95 -8.44 5.41
C LEU A 190 1.88 -9.01 6.83
N ASN A 191 1.35 -8.22 7.76
CA ASN A 191 1.34 -8.57 9.18
C ASN A 191 -0.07 -8.36 9.76
N ASN A 192 -0.70 -9.41 10.27
CA ASN A 192 -2.05 -9.36 10.83
C ASN A 192 -3.05 -8.75 9.81
N THR A 193 -3.21 -9.43 8.68
CA THR A 193 -3.97 -8.91 7.53
C THR A 193 -5.44 -9.36 7.49
N GLY A 194 -5.93 -9.96 8.58
CA GLY A 194 -7.25 -10.57 8.65
C GLY A 194 -7.40 -11.82 7.77
N SER A 195 -8.63 -12.33 7.67
CA SER A 195 -8.91 -13.64 7.06
C SER A 195 -9.83 -13.63 5.83
N SER A 196 -10.15 -12.44 5.30
CA SER A 196 -11.14 -12.29 4.22
C SER A 196 -10.56 -12.43 2.81
N GLY A 197 -9.44 -11.80 2.53
CA GLY A 197 -8.76 -11.82 1.23
C GLY A 197 -7.28 -12.18 1.37
N GLY A 198 -6.48 -11.77 0.39
CA GLY A 198 -5.04 -12.01 0.38
C GLY A 198 -4.29 -11.12 -0.60
N PHE A 199 -3.00 -11.38 -0.74
CA PHE A 199 -2.09 -10.59 -1.57
C PHE A 199 -1.66 -11.39 -2.80
N THR A 200 -1.74 -10.77 -3.97
CA THR A 200 -1.29 -11.35 -5.24
C THR A 200 -0.26 -10.45 -5.90
N LEU A 201 0.95 -10.96 -6.06
CA LEU A 201 1.98 -10.39 -6.92
C LEU A 201 2.07 -11.22 -8.20
N THR A 202 1.70 -10.65 -9.34
CA THR A 202 1.52 -11.44 -10.57
C THR A 202 2.80 -11.60 -11.39
N GLY A 203 3.67 -10.59 -11.43
CA GLY A 203 4.64 -10.43 -12.52
C GLY A 203 3.93 -10.40 -13.89
N SER A 204 4.66 -10.67 -14.97
CA SER A 204 4.13 -10.84 -16.34
C SER A 204 3.88 -12.33 -16.71
N GLY A 205 3.96 -13.24 -15.73
CA GLY A 205 3.62 -14.66 -15.89
C GLY A 205 4.68 -15.53 -16.58
N THR A 206 5.46 -14.99 -17.53
CA THR A 206 6.43 -15.76 -18.34
C THR A 206 7.87 -15.23 -18.29
N THR A 207 8.10 -14.11 -17.62
CA THR A 207 9.42 -13.47 -17.54
C THR A 207 9.92 -13.50 -16.11
N ASP A 208 11.04 -14.16 -15.87
CA ASP A 208 11.72 -14.18 -14.57
C ASP A 208 12.02 -12.74 -14.11
N GLY A 209 11.81 -12.46 -12.82
CA GLY A 209 12.00 -11.12 -12.25
C GLY A 209 10.93 -10.09 -12.60
N SER A 210 9.93 -10.41 -13.42
CA SER A 210 8.85 -9.47 -13.78
C SER A 210 7.93 -9.08 -12.61
N GLY A 211 7.91 -9.88 -11.54
CA GLY A 211 7.29 -9.55 -10.25
C GLY A 211 8.05 -8.47 -9.47
N GLY A 212 9.22 -8.05 -9.95
CA GLY A 212 10.08 -7.07 -9.31
C GLY A 212 11.29 -7.69 -8.63
N THR A 213 12.14 -6.82 -8.11
CA THR A 213 13.39 -7.19 -7.43
C THR A 213 13.46 -6.54 -6.06
N LEU A 214 13.54 -7.36 -5.02
CA LEU A 214 13.92 -6.91 -3.69
C LEU A 214 15.39 -7.21 -3.49
N GLN A 215 16.19 -6.16 -3.28
CA GLN A 215 17.64 -6.29 -3.21
C GLN A 215 18.26 -5.49 -2.07
N ASN A 216 19.36 -6.02 -1.53
CA ASN A 216 20.10 -5.42 -0.42
C ASN A 216 19.19 -5.10 0.78
N ILE A 217 18.27 -6.01 1.08
CA ILE A 217 17.31 -5.84 2.18
C ILE A 217 17.98 -6.32 3.47
N THR A 218 18.01 -5.48 4.50
CA THR A 218 18.76 -5.83 5.72
C THR A 218 18.08 -6.91 6.53
N ASP A 219 16.75 -6.83 6.68
CA ASP A 219 15.99 -7.75 7.52
C ASP A 219 15.29 -8.79 6.64
N ARG A 220 14.03 -8.53 6.25
CA ARG A 220 13.17 -9.50 5.56
C ARG A 220 12.75 -8.96 4.21
N GLY A 221 13.08 -9.67 3.13
CA GLY A 221 12.58 -9.35 1.79
C GLY A 221 11.06 -9.32 1.79
N ILE A 222 10.45 -10.44 2.15
CA ILE A 222 9.01 -10.63 2.26
C ILE A 222 8.69 -11.16 3.65
N GLU A 223 7.90 -10.41 4.41
CA GLU A 223 7.40 -10.77 5.73
C GLU A 223 5.91 -11.10 5.67
N LEU A 224 5.57 -12.35 6.00
CA LEU A 224 4.20 -12.88 6.03
C LEU A 224 3.91 -13.37 7.46
N ILE A 225 3.22 -12.57 8.26
CA ILE A 225 2.92 -12.87 9.67
C ILE A 225 1.42 -12.75 9.89
N ASP A 226 0.78 -13.77 10.46
CA ASP A 226 -0.67 -13.77 10.73
C ASP A 226 -1.47 -13.32 9.47
N THR A 227 -1.19 -13.99 8.36
CA THR A 227 -1.71 -13.65 7.02
C THR A 227 -2.12 -14.90 6.27
N GLN A 228 -2.89 -14.74 5.19
CA GLN A 228 -3.35 -15.86 4.39
C GLN A 228 -3.56 -15.51 2.91
N ASN A 229 -3.69 -16.55 2.08
CA ASN A 229 -4.03 -16.46 0.67
C ASN A 229 -3.04 -15.58 -0.11
N VAL A 230 -1.75 -15.83 0.07
CA VAL A 230 -0.68 -15.05 -0.57
C VAL A 230 -0.17 -15.80 -1.79
N SER A 231 -0.16 -15.14 -2.95
CA SER A 231 0.45 -15.65 -4.18
C SER A 231 1.53 -14.69 -4.67
N ILE A 232 2.76 -15.16 -4.80
CA ILE A 232 3.90 -14.36 -5.26
C ILE A 232 4.53 -15.05 -6.46
N SER A 233 4.61 -14.34 -7.59
CA SER A 233 5.11 -14.88 -8.85
C SER A 233 6.25 -14.05 -9.44
N ASN A 234 7.23 -14.73 -10.03
CA ASN A 234 8.28 -14.15 -10.88
C ASN A 234 9.15 -13.07 -10.21
N MET A 235 9.47 -13.22 -8.92
CA MET A 235 10.23 -12.21 -8.16
C MET A 235 11.70 -12.60 -8.01
N ASN A 236 12.59 -11.60 -8.05
CA ASN A 236 13.99 -11.74 -7.66
C ASN A 236 14.20 -11.23 -6.23
N LEU A 237 14.91 -12.02 -5.43
CA LEU A 237 15.32 -11.73 -4.06
C LEU A 237 16.85 -11.81 -3.99
N THR A 238 17.53 -10.67 -4.05
CA THR A 238 19.01 -10.62 -4.14
C THR A 238 19.61 -9.98 -2.90
N ASN A 239 20.34 -10.72 -2.06
CA ASN A 239 20.76 -10.25 -0.73
C ASN A 239 19.57 -9.69 0.06
N ALA A 240 18.44 -10.41 0.06
CA ALA A 240 17.17 -9.93 0.59
C ALA A 240 16.94 -10.32 2.07
N ALA A 241 18.03 -10.53 2.80
CA ALA A 241 18.12 -10.67 4.26
C ALA A 241 19.61 -10.74 4.61
N THR A 242 20.23 -9.58 4.87
CA THR A 242 21.68 -9.46 5.14
C THR A 242 22.04 -9.47 6.63
N THR A 243 21.05 -9.61 7.50
CA THR A 243 21.21 -9.82 8.94
C THR A 243 20.58 -11.16 9.36
N GLN A 244 21.04 -11.72 10.48
CA GLN A 244 20.58 -13.02 10.98
C GLN A 244 19.22 -12.93 11.69
N ASP A 245 19.08 -11.98 12.61
CA ASP A 245 17.96 -11.90 13.53
C ASP A 245 17.32 -10.52 13.48
N VAL A 246 16.02 -10.45 13.79
CA VAL A 246 15.42 -9.17 14.17
C VAL A 246 16.07 -8.73 15.49
N ALA A 247 16.67 -7.54 15.53
CA ALA A 247 17.56 -7.02 16.57
C ALA A 247 17.04 -7.03 18.04
N THR A 248 15.85 -7.55 18.31
CA THR A 248 15.20 -7.57 19.63
C THR A 248 14.82 -8.97 20.12
N THR A 249 14.95 -10.00 19.29
CA THR A 249 14.73 -11.39 19.68
C THR A 249 16.06 -12.12 19.55
N SER A 250 16.54 -12.72 20.62
CA SER A 250 17.64 -13.69 20.58
C SER A 250 17.13 -14.93 19.83
N ALA A 251 17.01 -14.83 18.52
CA ALA A 251 16.65 -15.93 17.67
C ALA A 251 17.95 -16.72 17.47
N THR A 252 18.00 -17.93 17.99
CA THR A 252 19.10 -18.87 17.72
C THR A 252 18.94 -19.39 16.31
N CYS A 253 19.10 -18.51 15.33
CA CYS A 253 18.89 -18.86 13.94
C CYS A 253 19.91 -19.90 13.51
N THR A 254 21.15 -19.83 14.02
CA THR A 254 22.26 -20.70 13.61
C THR A 254 22.22 -22.12 14.18
N ASP A 255 21.56 -22.39 15.30
CA ASP A 255 21.59 -23.71 15.97
C ASP A 255 20.38 -23.91 16.90
N GLU A 256 19.35 -24.68 16.51
CA GLU A 256 18.32 -25.11 17.49
C GLU A 256 17.64 -26.45 17.11
N PRO A 257 17.95 -27.54 17.86
CA PRO A 257 17.12 -28.74 17.95
C PRO A 257 15.82 -28.59 18.79
N ALA A 258 15.57 -27.44 19.42
CA ALA A 258 14.57 -27.16 20.47
C ALA A 258 13.99 -25.71 20.55
N GLY A 259 14.20 -24.83 19.55
CA GLY A 259 13.80 -23.40 19.63
C GLY A 259 13.01 -22.88 18.43
N THR A 260 12.45 -21.67 18.54
CA THR A 260 11.57 -21.08 17.52
C THR A 260 12.33 -20.24 16.51
N ASN A 261 12.05 -20.42 15.22
CA ASN A 261 12.62 -19.65 14.10
C ASN A 261 11.84 -18.36 13.75
N THR A 262 10.93 -17.89 14.62
CA THR A 262 10.06 -16.73 14.34
C THR A 262 10.81 -15.39 14.29
N GLY A 263 11.95 -15.29 14.99
CA GLY A 263 12.81 -14.10 15.01
C GLY A 263 13.90 -14.08 13.93
N CYS A 264 14.03 -15.15 13.14
CA CYS A 264 15.03 -15.24 12.09
C CYS A 264 14.65 -14.40 10.87
N ASN A 265 15.65 -13.82 10.24
CA ASN A 265 15.51 -13.11 8.98
C ASN A 265 15.77 -14.06 7.81
N ALA A 266 14.98 -13.90 6.77
CA ALA A 266 15.07 -14.64 5.52
C ALA A 266 14.49 -13.76 4.40
N PRO A 267 14.90 -13.97 3.14
CA PRO A 267 14.25 -13.38 1.98
C PRO A 267 12.74 -13.60 1.96
N VAL A 268 12.27 -14.77 2.41
CA VAL A 268 10.84 -15.03 2.67
C VAL A 268 10.68 -15.54 4.10
N GLN A 269 10.06 -14.74 4.95
CA GLN A 269 9.70 -15.09 6.32
C GLN A 269 8.20 -15.36 6.42
N MET A 270 7.82 -16.50 7.01
CA MET A 270 6.44 -16.87 7.25
C MET A 270 6.22 -17.29 8.71
N VAL A 271 5.24 -16.69 9.38
CA VAL A 271 4.80 -17.06 10.74
C VAL A 271 3.27 -17.06 10.78
N ASN A 272 2.65 -18.18 11.18
CA ASN A 272 1.19 -18.32 11.20
C ASN A 272 0.54 -17.97 9.84
N ALA A 273 1.15 -18.43 8.75
CA ALA A 273 0.74 -18.10 7.39
C ALA A 273 -0.04 -19.26 6.77
N THR A 274 -1.16 -18.99 6.09
CA THR A 274 -2.01 -20.05 5.48
C THR A 274 -2.19 -19.84 3.98
N ASN A 275 -2.20 -20.91 3.17
CA ASN A 275 -2.41 -20.85 1.72
C ASN A 275 -1.40 -19.94 1.01
N ILE A 276 -0.12 -20.27 1.11
CA ILE A 276 0.98 -19.51 0.50
C ILE A 276 1.46 -20.20 -0.78
N THR A 277 1.43 -19.49 -1.89
CA THR A 277 1.88 -19.94 -3.21
C THR A 277 3.07 -19.08 -3.66
N LEU A 278 4.22 -19.72 -3.86
CA LEU A 278 5.44 -19.09 -4.36
C LEU A 278 5.77 -19.70 -5.73
N THR A 279 5.73 -18.91 -6.80
CA THR A 279 5.95 -19.38 -8.18
C THR A 279 7.11 -18.65 -8.83
N ASN A 280 8.12 -19.37 -9.30
CA ASN A 280 9.26 -18.79 -10.00
C ASN A 280 9.96 -17.66 -9.21
N LEU A 281 10.27 -17.93 -7.94
CA LEU A 281 11.09 -17.05 -7.11
C LEU A 281 12.56 -17.39 -7.32
N SER A 282 13.37 -16.38 -7.64
CA SER A 282 14.84 -16.49 -7.67
C SER A 282 15.40 -15.88 -6.40
N ILE A 283 16.03 -16.69 -5.55
CA ILE A 283 16.67 -16.25 -4.31
C ILE A 283 18.18 -16.38 -4.49
N ASN A 284 18.88 -15.24 -4.48
CA ASN A 284 20.33 -15.16 -4.63
C ASN A 284 20.93 -14.34 -3.48
N GLY A 285 21.36 -15.02 -2.44
CA GLY A 285 21.98 -14.40 -1.26
C GLY A 285 21.00 -14.18 -0.11
N SER A 286 21.34 -14.79 1.02
CA SER A 286 20.74 -14.62 2.35
C SER A 286 21.82 -15.00 3.36
N VAL A 287 21.80 -14.45 4.58
CA VAL A 287 22.80 -14.86 5.57
C VAL A 287 22.63 -16.33 5.97
N GLN A 288 21.38 -16.80 6.12
CA GLN A 288 21.13 -18.16 6.57
C GLN A 288 20.09 -18.95 5.77
N HIS A 289 18.82 -18.55 5.84
CA HIS A 289 17.73 -19.26 5.17
C HIS A 289 17.21 -18.45 3.99
N GLY A 290 16.97 -19.10 2.85
CA GLY A 290 16.27 -18.48 1.72
C GLY A 290 14.77 -18.31 2.00
N ILE A 291 14.17 -19.33 2.61
CA ILE A 291 12.76 -19.33 3.03
C ILE A 291 12.73 -19.88 4.46
N ASN A 292 12.07 -19.16 5.36
CA ASN A 292 11.91 -19.57 6.75
C ASN A 292 10.42 -19.55 7.14
N GLY A 293 9.92 -20.69 7.62
CA GLY A 293 8.52 -20.89 7.95
C GLY A 293 8.31 -21.40 9.37
N ASN A 294 7.34 -20.81 10.08
CA ASN A 294 6.85 -21.23 11.38
C ASN A 294 5.32 -21.31 11.35
N ASN A 295 4.74 -22.47 11.66
CA ASN A 295 3.28 -22.68 11.61
C ASN A 295 2.66 -22.25 10.26
N VAL A 296 3.22 -22.78 9.16
CA VAL A 296 2.71 -22.55 7.81
C VAL A 296 1.76 -23.67 7.43
N ASN A 297 0.52 -23.33 7.06
CA ASN A 297 -0.55 -24.28 6.75
C ASN A 297 -1.02 -24.13 5.28
N GLY A 298 -1.53 -25.22 4.70
CA GLY A 298 -1.99 -25.28 3.31
C GLY A 298 -3.46 -25.63 3.17
#